data_AF-A0A831P7A7-F1
#
_entry.id   AF-A0A831P7A7-F1
#
_cell.length_a   1.000
_cell.length_b   1.000
_cell.length_c   1.000
_cell.angle_alpha   90.00
_cell.angle_beta   90.00
_cell.angle_gamma   90.00
#
_symmetry.space_group_name_H-M   'P 1'
#
loop_
_entity.id
_entity.type
_entity.pdbx_description
1 polymer ?
#
loop_
_entity_poly.entity_id
_entity_poly.type
_entity_poly.pdbx_seq_one_letter_code
_entity_poly.pdbx_strand_id
1 'polypeptide(L)'
;MRDYFFPPLVLPFFILLVLPFMIFSFVFVTSSVFQLVFGIGKTQALLIFLFIILGSFVNIPIYETTGERVVREYFLGFIYTVRKREKILIAVNLGGCILPSILAIKALFDLSIQISLIYWAIAFLLTSLLIYISARPVPGVG
;
A
#
# COMPACT_ATOMS: atom_id res chain seq x y z
N MET A 1 24.22 11.95 -8.24
CA MET A 1 23.59 11.31 -7.07
C MET A 1 23.52 12.38 -5.99
N ARG A 2 22.36 12.61 -5.37
CA ARG A 2 22.32 13.51 -4.19
C ARG A 2 22.97 12.72 -3.06
N ASP A 3 24.12 13.16 -2.59
CA ASP A 3 24.78 12.58 -1.43
C ASP A 3 23.93 12.91 -0.21
N TYR A 4 23.00 12.01 0.13
CA TYR A 4 22.26 12.09 1.36
C TYR A 4 23.24 11.80 2.49
N PHE A 5 23.82 12.86 3.06
CA PHE A 5 24.60 12.77 4.29
C PHE A 5 23.64 12.34 5.40
N PHE A 6 23.64 11.04 5.73
CA PHE A 6 22.95 10.55 6.91
C PHE A 6 23.72 11.02 8.14
N PRO A 7 23.18 11.97 8.93
CA PRO A 7 23.85 12.40 10.14
C PRO A 7 24.04 11.17 11.04
N PRO A 8 25.23 10.96 11.63
CA PRO A 8 25.55 9.73 12.37
C PRO A 8 24.61 9.48 13.56
N LEU A 9 23.89 10.50 14.01
CA LEU A 9 22.91 10.45 15.09
C LEU A 9 21.52 9.97 14.67
N VAL A 10 21.14 10.04 13.39
CA VAL A 10 19.77 9.71 12.95
C VAL A 10 19.42 8.25 13.22
N LEU A 11 20.34 7.33 12.97
CA LEU A 11 20.10 5.91 13.21
C LEU A 11 19.98 5.57 14.71
N PRO A 12 20.90 6.01 15.61
CA PRO A 12 20.70 5.88 17.04
C PRO A 12 19.40 6.50 17.57
N PHE A 13 19.03 7.71 17.12
CA PHE A 13 17.76 8.34 17.52
C PHE A 13 16.55 7.55 17.02
N PHE A 14 16.60 7.04 15.80
CA PHE A 14 15.53 6.19 15.27
C PHE A 14 15.37 4.92 16.12
N ILE A 15 16.48 4.23 16.44
CA ILE A 15 16.44 2.99 17.22
C ILE A 15 15.98 3.25 18.67
N LEU A 16 16.43 4.34 19.29
CA LEU A 16 16.17 4.60 20.71
C LEU A 16 14.78 5.21 20.96
N LEU A 17 14.28 6.04 20.04
CA LEU A 17 13.09 6.84 20.26
C LEU A 17 11.95 6.48 19.31
N VAL A 18 12.23 6.40 18.01
CA VAL A 18 11.17 6.18 17.00
C VAL A 18 10.72 4.72 16.98
N LEU A 19 11.66 3.78 16.97
CA LEU A 19 11.38 2.36 16.87
C LEU A 19 10.56 1.84 18.06
N PRO A 20 10.90 2.14 19.34
CA PRO A 20 10.13 1.66 20.48
C PRO A 20 8.75 2.32 20.54
N PHE A 21 8.64 3.60 20.20
CA PHE A 21 7.34 4.27 20.09
C PHE A 21 6.46 3.67 18.99
N MET A 22 7.06 3.33 17.84
CA MET A 22 6.37 2.67 16.75
C MET A 22 5.90 1.28 17.17
N ILE A 23 6.74 0.48 17.83
CA ILE A 23 6.39 -0.84 18.37
C ILE A 23 5.28 -0.71 19.42
N PHE A 24 5.38 0.24 20.34
CA PHE A 24 4.35 0.49 21.36
C PHE A 24 3.01 0.86 20.72
N SER A 25 3.00 1.88 19.86
CA SER A 25 1.80 2.28 19.11
C SER A 25 1.22 1.10 18.34
N PHE A 26 2.08 0.30 17.75
CA PHE A 26 1.67 -0.87 17.00
C PHE A 26 1.02 -1.96 17.86
N VAL A 27 1.64 -2.33 18.98
CA VAL A 27 1.16 -3.40 19.87
C VAL A 27 -0.13 -3.01 20.58
N PHE A 28 -0.29 -1.75 20.96
CA PHE A 28 -1.41 -1.31 21.80
C PHE A 28 -2.50 -0.56 21.03
N VAL A 29 -2.15 0.32 20.10
CA VAL A 29 -3.13 1.15 19.39
C VAL A 29 -3.67 0.41 18.17
N THR A 30 -2.80 -0.05 17.27
CA THR A 30 -3.23 -0.70 16.03
C THR A 30 -4.01 -1.99 16.30
N SER A 31 -3.55 -2.80 17.27
CA SER A 31 -4.28 -4.01 17.64
C SER A 31 -5.67 -3.72 18.23
N SER A 32 -5.85 -2.58 18.90
CA SER A 32 -7.16 -2.16 19.44
C SER A 32 -8.11 -1.72 18.32
N VAL A 33 -7.61 -1.00 17.31
CA VAL A 33 -8.41 -0.64 16.13
C VAL A 33 -8.90 -1.90 15.41
N PHE A 34 -8.01 -2.86 15.18
CA PHE A 34 -8.39 -4.12 14.52
C PHE A 34 -9.40 -4.93 15.33
N GLN A 35 -9.26 -4.97 16.65
CA GLN A 35 -10.23 -5.59 17.55
C GLN A 35 -11.62 -4.94 17.41
N LEU A 36 -11.66 -3.60 17.42
CA LEU A 36 -12.92 -2.85 17.38
C LEU A 36 -13.59 -2.93 16.00
N VAL A 37 -12.83 -2.81 14.93
CA VAL A 37 -13.36 -2.74 13.56
C VAL A 37 -13.70 -4.13 13.01
N PHE A 38 -12.88 -5.15 13.29
CA PHE A 38 -13.06 -6.49 12.70
C PHE A 38 -13.55 -7.53 13.70
N GLY A 39 -13.69 -7.19 14.99
CA GLY A 39 -14.15 -8.13 16.03
C GLY A 39 -13.20 -9.30 16.29
N ILE A 40 -11.91 -9.15 15.96
CA ILE A 40 -10.89 -10.20 16.09
C ILE A 40 -10.10 -10.04 17.39
N GLY A 41 -9.55 -11.13 17.93
CA GLY A 41 -8.75 -11.06 19.17
C GLY A 41 -7.41 -10.31 18.98
N LYS A 42 -6.83 -9.78 20.07
CA LYS A 42 -5.55 -9.05 20.04
C LYS A 42 -4.42 -9.83 19.34
N THR A 43 -4.28 -11.11 19.64
CA THR A 43 -3.25 -11.97 19.02
C THR A 43 -3.48 -12.12 17.52
N GLN A 44 -4.73 -12.31 17.09
CA GLN A 44 -5.07 -12.40 15.67
C GLN A 44 -4.80 -11.08 14.94
N ALA A 45 -5.13 -9.95 15.56
CA ALA A 45 -4.82 -8.62 15.01
C ALA A 45 -3.32 -8.41 14.79
N LEU A 46 -2.48 -8.80 15.77
CA LEU A 46 -1.03 -8.72 15.66
C LEU A 46 -0.49 -9.64 14.55
N LEU A 47 -1.01 -10.86 14.43
CA LEU A 47 -0.61 -11.81 13.39
C LEU A 47 -0.99 -11.32 11.99
N ILE A 48 -2.23 -10.85 11.81
CA ILE A 48 -2.70 -10.31 10.53
C ILE A 48 -1.83 -9.15 10.10
N PHE A 49 -1.50 -8.25 11.02
CA PHE A 49 -0.60 -7.16 10.69
C PHE A 49 0.82 -7.61 10.38
N LEU A 50 1.36 -8.58 11.12
CA LEU A 50 2.66 -9.17 10.80
C LEU A 50 2.66 -9.73 9.36
N PHE A 51 1.58 -10.40 8.95
CA PHE A 51 1.41 -10.86 7.58
C PHE A 51 1.26 -9.72 6.57
N ILE A 52 0.63 -8.60 6.93
CA ILE A 52 0.59 -7.39 6.09
C ILE A 52 2.00 -6.84 5.87
N ILE A 53 2.82 -6.72 6.91
CA ILE A 53 4.22 -6.26 6.77
C ILE A 53 5.01 -7.25 5.92
N LEU A 54 5.02 -8.52 6.28
CA LEU A 54 5.82 -9.53 5.57
C LEU A 54 5.35 -9.69 4.12
N GLY A 55 4.03 -9.69 3.91
CA GLY A 55 3.41 -9.74 2.60
C GLY A 55 3.68 -8.49 1.76
N SER A 56 4.02 -7.34 2.35
CA SER A 56 4.30 -6.13 1.58
C SER A 56 5.55 -6.26 0.70
N PHE A 57 6.45 -7.18 1.04
CA PHE A 57 7.63 -7.51 0.25
C PHE A 57 7.32 -8.47 -0.93
N VAL A 58 6.10 -8.99 -1.01
CA VAL A 58 5.70 -9.98 -2.01
C VAL A 58 4.78 -9.34 -3.04
N ASN A 59 5.27 -9.21 -4.27
CA ASN A 59 4.50 -8.79 -5.44
C ASN A 59 4.16 -10.02 -6.29
N ILE A 60 2.87 -10.28 -6.49
CA ILE A 60 2.37 -11.40 -7.28
C ILE A 60 2.19 -10.92 -8.72
N PRO A 61 2.96 -11.45 -9.69
CA PRO A 61 2.82 -11.05 -11.09
C PRO A 61 1.46 -11.51 -11.63
N ILE A 62 0.75 -10.61 -12.31
CA ILE A 62 -0.54 -10.92 -12.95
C ILE A 62 -0.36 -11.09 -14.45
N TYR A 63 0.25 -10.10 -15.13
CA TYR A 63 0.51 -10.16 -16.57
C TYR A 63 1.61 -9.18 -17.00
N GLU A 64 2.18 -9.43 -18.17
CA GLU A 64 3.11 -8.52 -18.85
C GLU A 64 2.38 -7.72 -19.93
N THR A 65 2.72 -6.44 -20.07
CA THR A 65 2.28 -5.59 -21.18
C THR A 65 3.47 -4.80 -21.74
N THR A 66 3.29 -4.18 -22.90
CA THR A 66 4.32 -3.31 -23.50
C THR A 66 3.92 -1.86 -23.34
N GLY A 67 4.77 -1.07 -22.68
CA GLY A 67 4.62 0.38 -22.62
C GLY A 67 5.65 1.09 -23.48
N GLU A 68 5.33 2.32 -23.88
CA GLU A 68 6.29 3.22 -24.51
C GLU A 68 6.81 4.21 -23.47
N ARG A 69 8.11 4.18 -23.21
CA ARG A 69 8.78 5.18 -22.38
C ARG A 69 9.53 6.15 -23.27
N VAL A 70 9.24 7.44 -23.09
CA VAL A 70 9.97 8.51 -23.74
C VAL A 70 11.23 8.78 -22.93
N VAL A 71 12.39 8.45 -23.50
CA VAL A 71 13.69 8.62 -22.85
C VAL A 71 14.48 9.68 -23.62
N ARG A 72 15.08 10.63 -22.87
CA ARG A 72 16.05 11.57 -23.45
C ARG A 72 17.42 10.93 -23.41
N GLU A 73 18.05 10.84 -24.55
CA GLU A 73 19.40 10.30 -24.69
C GLU A 73 20.35 11.37 -25.23
N TYR A 74 21.63 11.21 -24.89
CA TYR A 74 22.71 12.06 -25.35
C TYR A 74 23.60 11.29 -26.32
N PHE A 75 23.80 11.84 -27.51
CA PHE A 75 24.64 11.25 -28.55
C PHE A 75 25.31 12.37 -29.33
N LEU A 76 26.65 12.32 -29.39
CA LEU A 76 27.48 13.33 -30.06
C LEU A 76 27.17 14.78 -29.66
N GLY A 77 26.83 15.02 -28.39
CA GLY A 77 26.53 16.36 -27.87
C GLY A 77 25.10 16.87 -28.10
N PHE A 78 24.25 16.09 -28.76
CA PHE A 78 22.83 16.43 -28.97
C PHE A 78 21.92 15.63 -28.04
N ILE A 79 20.87 16.28 -27.54
CA ILE A 79 19.77 15.62 -26.82
C ILE A 79 18.72 15.22 -27.83
N TYR A 80 18.45 13.94 -27.95
CA TYR A 80 17.37 13.40 -28.77
C TYR A 80 16.40 12.63 -27.88
N THR A 81 15.15 12.58 -28.32
CA THR A 81 14.06 11.92 -27.60
C THR A 81 13.71 10.65 -28.33
N VAL A 82 13.91 9.49 -27.70
CA VAL A 82 13.61 8.18 -28.28
C VAL A 82 12.42 7.57 -27.54
N ARG A 83 11.49 6.99 -28.31
CA ARG A 83 10.45 6.13 -27.75
C ARG A 83 10.99 4.71 -27.66
N LYS A 84 11.23 4.23 -26.44
CA LYS A 84 11.62 2.85 -26.19
C LYS A 84 10.39 2.05 -25.79
N ARG A 85 10.20 0.90 -26.43
CA ARG A 85 9.23 -0.09 -25.96
C ARG A 85 9.88 -0.89 -24.85
N GLU A 86 9.28 -0.85 -23.67
CA GLU A 86 9.72 -1.58 -22.50
C GLU A 86 8.61 -2.53 -22.06
N LYS A 87 9.01 -3.74 -21.66
CA LYS A 87 8.09 -4.67 -21.00
C LYS A 87 7.77 -4.13 -19.60
N ILE A 88 6.48 -4.05 -19.30
CA ILE A 88 5.95 -3.65 -18.00
C ILE A 88 5.28 -4.88 -17.40
N LEU A 89 5.76 -5.31 -16.23
CA LEU A 89 5.11 -6.33 -15.44
C LEU A 89 4.09 -5.68 -14.51
N ILE A 90 2.82 -6.08 -14.65
CA ILE A 90 1.77 -5.69 -13.71
C ILE A 90 1.71 -6.75 -12.61
N ALA A 91 1.88 -6.32 -11.37
CA ALA A 91 1.85 -7.17 -10.19
C ALA A 91 0.91 -6.59 -9.13
N VAL A 92 0.40 -7.46 -8.26
CA VAL A 92 -0.44 -7.09 -7.11
C VAL A 92 0.31 -7.40 -5.83
N ASN A 93 0.37 -6.43 -4.92
CA ASN A 93 1.07 -6.58 -3.66
C ASN A 93 0.26 -7.40 -2.64
N LEU A 94 0.89 -8.40 -2.01
CA LEU A 94 0.19 -9.26 -1.06
C LEU A 94 -0.20 -8.52 0.22
N GLY A 95 0.73 -7.79 0.83
CA GLY A 95 0.50 -7.07 2.10
C GLY A 95 -0.18 -5.71 1.95
N GLY A 96 0.03 -5.05 0.81
CA GLY A 96 -0.47 -3.71 0.51
C GLY A 96 -1.77 -3.70 -0.29
N CYS A 97 -2.17 -4.81 -0.89
CA CYS A 97 -3.43 -4.91 -1.64
C CYS A 97 -4.29 -6.09 -1.21
N ILE A 98 -3.78 -7.33 -1.29
CA ILE A 98 -4.61 -8.53 -1.10
C ILE A 98 -5.10 -8.67 0.34
N LEU A 99 -4.21 -8.67 1.33
CA LEU A 99 -4.59 -8.81 2.73
C LEU A 99 -5.51 -7.66 3.20
N PRO A 100 -5.23 -6.38 2.89
CA PRO A 100 -6.18 -5.29 3.15
C PRO A 100 -7.55 -5.47 2.48
N SER A 101 -7.58 -5.97 1.24
CA SER A 101 -8.84 -6.19 0.52
C SER A 101 -9.69 -7.28 1.17
N ILE A 102 -9.09 -8.36 1.65
CA ILE A 102 -9.79 -9.41 2.39
C ILE A 102 -10.43 -8.86 3.66
N LEU A 103 -9.68 -8.04 4.42
CA LEU A 103 -10.20 -7.38 5.62
C LEU A 103 -11.35 -6.42 5.30
N ALA A 104 -11.21 -5.62 4.23
CA ALA A 104 -12.25 -4.72 3.76
C ALA A 104 -13.53 -5.48 3.36
N ILE A 105 -13.41 -6.60 2.64
CA ILE A 105 -14.53 -7.47 2.28
C ILE A 105 -15.23 -8.00 3.54
N LYS A 106 -14.48 -8.47 4.54
CA LYS A 106 -15.06 -8.94 5.81
C LYS A 106 -15.83 -7.83 6.53
N ALA A 107 -15.25 -6.64 6.64
CA ALA A 107 -15.93 -5.49 7.26
C ALA A 107 -17.18 -5.06 6.49
N LEU A 108 -17.13 -5.10 5.15
CA LEU A 108 -18.28 -4.83 4.28
C LEU A 108 -19.42 -5.83 4.54
N PHE A 109 -19.11 -7.12 4.68
CA PHE A 109 -20.09 -8.14 5.04
C PHE A 109 -20.68 -7.92 6.43
N ASP A 110 -19.86 -7.66 7.45
CA ASP A 110 -20.36 -7.40 8.81
C ASP A 110 -21.31 -6.20 8.82
N LEU A 111 -20.96 -5.13 8.10
CA LEU A 111 -21.76 -3.91 8.03
C LEU A 111 -23.08 -4.11 7.27
N SER A 112 -23.09 -4.97 6.26
CA SER A 112 -24.31 -5.28 5.49
C SER A 112 -25.40 -5.96 6.32
N ILE A 113 -25.01 -6.59 7.44
CA ILE A 113 -25.92 -7.21 8.41
C ILE A 113 -26.47 -6.17 9.39
N GLN A 114 -25.68 -5.13 9.71
CA GLN A 114 -26.01 -4.13 10.73
C GLN A 114 -26.81 -2.93 10.19
N ILE A 115 -26.71 -2.66 8.89
CA ILE A 115 -27.30 -1.49 8.24
C ILE A 115 -28.21 -1.93 7.09
N SER A 116 -29.26 -1.17 6.83
CA SER A 116 -30.13 -1.40 5.65
C SER A 116 -29.30 -1.48 4.36
N LEU A 117 -29.59 -2.51 3.55
CA LEU A 117 -28.89 -2.81 2.30
C LEU A 117 -28.82 -1.60 1.36
N ILE A 118 -29.87 -0.76 1.34
CA ILE A 118 -29.91 0.44 0.48
C ILE A 118 -28.85 1.47 0.90
N TYR A 119 -28.70 1.73 2.20
CA TYR A 119 -27.73 2.70 2.70
C TYR A 119 -26.30 2.17 2.56
N TRP A 120 -26.11 0.86 2.81
CA TRP A 120 -24.83 0.20 2.57
C TRP A 120 -24.42 0.31 1.10
N ALA A 121 -25.34 0.03 0.16
CA ALA A 121 -25.06 0.08 -1.28
C ALA A 121 -24.75 1.50 -1.75
N ILE A 122 -25.49 2.50 -1.26
CA ILE A 122 -25.22 3.91 -1.56
C ILE A 122 -23.82 4.31 -1.06
N ALA A 123 -23.49 3.98 0.19
CA ALA A 123 -22.18 4.30 0.76
C ALA A 123 -21.04 3.63 -0.01
N PHE A 124 -21.19 2.34 -0.33
CA PHE A 124 -20.20 1.58 -1.09
C PHE A 124 -20.00 2.17 -2.49
N LEU A 125 -21.09 2.44 -3.23
CA LEU A 125 -21.01 2.99 -4.59
C LEU A 125 -20.39 4.39 -4.62
N LEU A 126 -20.82 5.29 -3.74
CA LEU A 126 -20.31 6.65 -3.69
C LEU A 126 -18.83 6.69 -3.32
N THR A 127 -18.42 5.92 -2.30
CA THR A 127 -17.01 5.86 -1.88
C THR A 127 -16.13 5.23 -2.95
N SER A 128 -16.56 4.11 -3.55
CA SER A 128 -15.83 3.47 -4.64
C SER A 128 -15.68 4.38 -5.86
N LEU A 129 -16.74 5.10 -6.24
CA LEU A 129 -16.71 6.03 -7.37
C LEU A 129 -15.74 7.19 -7.10
N LEU A 130 -15.82 7.79 -5.90
CA LEU A 130 -14.94 8.89 -5.52
C LEU A 130 -13.47 8.48 -5.52
N ILE A 131 -13.16 7.30 -4.97
CA ILE A 131 -11.81 6.73 -4.96
C ILE A 131 -11.35 6.46 -6.39
N TYR A 132 -12.18 5.84 -7.23
CA TYR A 132 -11.84 5.54 -8.63
C TYR A 132 -11.50 6.80 -9.43
N ILE A 133 -12.30 7.87 -9.28
CA ILE A 133 -12.07 9.14 -9.97
C ILE A 133 -10.79 9.83 -9.44
N SER A 134 -10.49 9.67 -8.15
CA SER A 134 -9.35 10.32 -7.50
C SER A 134 -8.02 9.56 -7.70
N ALA A 135 -8.09 8.25 -7.92
CA ALA A 135 -6.92 7.40 -8.07
C ALA A 135 -6.12 7.78 -9.33
N ARG A 136 -4.81 8.02 -9.17
CA ARG A 136 -3.88 8.24 -10.27
C ARG A 136 -2.63 7.38 -10.06
N PRO A 137 -2.13 6.71 -11.11
CA PRO A 137 -0.86 6.01 -11.02
C PRO A 137 0.26 7.03 -10.76
N VAL A 138 1.08 6.79 -9.75
CA VAL A 138 2.22 7.66 -9.43
C VAL A 138 3.50 7.00 -9.94
N PRO A 139 4.22 7.62 -10.90
CA PRO A 139 5.41 7.03 -11.46
C PRO A 139 6.50 6.82 -10.39
N GLY A 140 7.08 5.62 -10.36
CA GLY A 140 8.27 5.31 -9.55
C GLY A 140 8.00 4.95 -8.08
N VAL A 141 6.74 4.78 -7.67
CA VAL A 141 6.36 4.44 -6.29
C VAL A 141 5.88 2.99 -6.15
N GLY A 142 5.87 2.23 -7.25
CA GLY A 142 5.11 0.99 -7.39
C GLY A 142 3.81 1.24 -8.12
#